data_AF-A0A7S1Z556-F1
#
_entry.id   AF-A0A7S1Z556-F1
#
_cell.length_a   1.000
_cell.length_b   1.000
_cell.length_c   1.000
_cell.angle_alpha   90.00
_cell.angle_beta   90.00
_cell.angle_gamma   90.00
#
_symmetry.space_group_name_H-M   'P 1'
#
loop_
_entity.id
_entity.type
_entity.pdbx_description
1 polymer ?
#
loop_
_entity_poly.entity_id
_entity_poly.type
_entity_poly.pdbx_seq_one_letter_code
_entity_poly.pdbx_strand_id
1 'polypeptide(L)'
;VATGAVRGMTYLHGGKPPVLHRDLKSANLLLDESYTTKVADFGLSRIKAQERSMTGNCGTVQWMAPEILANQSYAEPADVYSFGIILWEMLTQECPFEGMSPIQCALAVLNEHAKPKIPEWCPTPFAALIDNCIDRNPALRPTFSQILSALDSIPQ
;
A
#
# COMPACT_ATOMS: atom_id res chain seq x y z
N VAL A 1 14.98 -1.88 -0.93
CA VAL A 1 13.78 -1.99 -0.05
C VAL A 1 12.50 -2.29 -0.84
N ALA A 2 12.02 -1.40 -1.73
CA ALA A 2 10.76 -1.58 -2.48
C ALA A 2 10.63 -2.96 -3.15
N THR A 3 11.64 -3.41 -3.90
CA THR A 3 11.65 -4.74 -4.55
C THR A 3 11.46 -5.89 -3.56
N GLY A 4 12.04 -5.81 -2.37
CA GLY A 4 11.89 -6.83 -1.33
C GLY A 4 10.47 -6.90 -0.77
N ALA A 5 9.86 -5.73 -0.52
CA ALA A 5 8.45 -5.65 -0.11
C ALA A 5 7.51 -6.23 -1.19
N VAL A 6 7.72 -5.87 -2.45
CA VAL A 6 6.91 -6.37 -3.58
C VAL A 6 7.04 -7.88 -3.74
N ARG A 7 8.25 -8.44 -3.59
CA ARG A 7 8.46 -9.90 -3.61
C ARG A 7 7.71 -10.59 -2.48
N GLY A 8 7.77 -10.05 -1.26
CA GLY A 8 7.03 -10.58 -0.11
C GLY A 8 5.51 -10.57 -0.34
N MET A 9 4.97 -9.45 -0.81
CA MET A 9 3.54 -9.34 -1.11
C MET A 9 3.09 -10.22 -2.29
N THR A 10 3.93 -10.35 -3.33
CA THR A 10 3.69 -11.28 -4.44
C THR A 10 3.55 -12.72 -3.93
N TYR A 11 4.41 -13.12 -3.00
CA TYR A 11 4.34 -14.44 -2.37
C TYR A 11 3.03 -14.65 -1.60
N LEU A 12 2.62 -13.69 -0.78
CA LEU A 12 1.38 -13.77 0.00
C LEU A 12 0.13 -13.87 -0.89
N HIS A 13 0.05 -13.02 -1.92
CA HIS A 13 -1.07 -13.00 -2.85
C HIS A 13 -1.09 -14.23 -3.78
N GLY A 14 0.06 -14.82 -4.06
CA GLY A 14 0.18 -16.05 -4.85
C GLY A 14 -0.25 -17.33 -4.13
N GLY A 15 -0.53 -17.25 -2.82
CA GLY A 15 -1.02 -18.37 -2.02
C GLY A 15 -2.36 -18.93 -2.51
N LYS A 16 -2.66 -20.18 -2.14
CA LYS A 16 -3.95 -20.84 -2.41
C LYS A 16 -4.53 -21.36 -1.10
N PRO A 17 -5.49 -20.65 -0.47
CA PRO A 17 -6.05 -19.34 -0.88
C PRO A 17 -5.09 -18.14 -0.69
N PRO A 18 -5.30 -17.01 -1.39
CA PRO A 18 -4.50 -15.80 -1.21
C PRO A 18 -4.55 -15.26 0.23
N VAL A 19 -3.41 -14.75 0.70
CA VAL A 19 -3.27 -14.09 2.02
C VAL A 19 -3.20 -12.59 1.81
N LEU A 20 -4.14 -11.85 2.42
CA LEU A 20 -4.17 -10.38 2.40
C LEU A 20 -3.47 -9.84 3.65
N HIS A 21 -2.61 -8.82 3.50
CA HIS A 21 -1.89 -8.23 4.63
C HIS A 21 -2.79 -7.34 5.48
N ARG A 22 -3.52 -6.41 4.85
CA ARG A 22 -4.55 -5.52 5.42
C ARG A 22 -4.07 -4.39 6.32
N ASP A 23 -2.86 -4.46 6.86
CA ASP A 23 -2.20 -3.36 7.58
C ASP A 23 -0.80 -3.07 6.99
N LEU A 24 -0.69 -3.08 5.66
CA LEU A 24 0.60 -2.84 5.02
C LEU A 24 0.96 -1.36 5.21
N LYS A 25 2.13 -1.09 5.79
CA LYS A 25 2.67 0.25 6.07
C LYS A 25 4.19 0.19 6.16
N SER A 26 4.87 1.34 6.08
CA SER A 26 6.32 1.40 6.14
C SER A 26 6.89 0.77 7.42
N ALA A 27 6.26 1.00 8.58
CA ALA A 27 6.64 0.41 9.86
C ALA A 27 6.55 -1.13 9.90
N ASN A 28 5.79 -1.76 8.98
CA ASN A 28 5.65 -3.21 8.84
C ASN A 28 6.62 -3.79 7.79
N LEU A 29 7.51 -2.98 7.22
CA LEU A 29 8.59 -3.41 6.35
C LEU A 29 9.93 -3.35 7.11
N LEU A 30 10.28 -4.46 7.74
CA LEU A 30 11.52 -4.56 8.51
C LEU A 30 12.71 -4.76 7.59
N LEU A 31 13.87 -4.22 8.00
CA LEU A 31 15.13 -4.39 7.30
C LEU A 31 16.11 -5.15 8.20
N ASP A 32 16.82 -6.12 7.62
CA ASP A 32 17.98 -6.73 8.28
C ASP A 32 19.27 -5.95 7.99
N GLU A 33 20.39 -6.43 8.56
CA GLU A 33 21.71 -5.81 8.43
C GLU A 33 22.19 -5.68 6.97
N SER A 34 21.62 -6.48 6.05
CA SER A 34 21.92 -6.44 4.62
C SER A 34 20.90 -5.63 3.81
N TYR A 35 20.04 -4.84 4.47
CA TYR A 35 18.93 -4.12 3.84
C TYR A 35 17.91 -5.03 3.12
N THR A 36 17.86 -6.32 3.50
CA THR A 36 16.83 -7.23 2.99
C THR A 36 15.50 -6.90 3.67
N THR A 37 14.47 -6.68 2.87
CA THR A 37 13.14 -6.34 3.38
C THR A 37 12.34 -7.58 3.76
N LYS A 38 11.76 -7.56 4.96
CA LYS A 38 10.85 -8.57 5.48
C LYS A 38 9.51 -7.93 5.81
N VAL A 39 8.44 -8.46 5.24
CA VAL A 39 7.06 -8.05 5.57
C VAL A 39 6.70 -8.64 6.93
N ALA A 40 6.21 -7.82 7.84
CA ALA A 40 5.92 -8.16 9.23
C ALA A 40 4.52 -7.70 9.67
N ASP A 41 4.12 -8.08 10.87
CA ASP A 41 2.83 -7.76 11.49
C ASP A 41 1.60 -8.23 10.68
N PHE A 42 1.43 -9.55 10.70
CA PHE A 42 0.27 -10.23 10.14
C PHE A 42 -0.94 -10.24 11.10
N GLY A 43 -0.96 -9.40 12.14
CA GLY A 43 -2.00 -9.41 13.17
C GLY A 43 -3.41 -9.15 12.63
N LEU A 44 -3.49 -8.48 11.48
CA LEU A 44 -4.74 -8.23 10.75
C LEU A 44 -4.87 -9.07 9.47
N SER A 45 -3.88 -9.87 9.13
CA SER A 45 -3.89 -10.66 7.89
C SER A 45 -4.95 -11.74 7.92
N ARG A 46 -5.60 -11.97 6.78
CA ARG A 46 -6.62 -13.04 6.66
C ARG A 46 -6.55 -13.76 5.33
N ILE A 47 -6.99 -15.01 5.39
CA ILE A 47 -7.28 -15.84 4.25
C ILE A 47 -8.60 -15.40 3.61
N LYS A 48 -8.63 -15.24 2.28
CA LYS A 48 -9.78 -14.77 1.48
C LYS A 48 -11.13 -15.46 1.76
N ALA A 49 -11.13 -16.67 2.33
CA ALA A 49 -12.33 -17.45 2.63
C ALA A 49 -13.17 -16.97 3.84
N GLN A 50 -12.73 -15.94 4.59
CA GLN A 50 -13.46 -15.41 5.75
C GLN A 50 -13.83 -13.94 5.58
N GLU A 51 -15.03 -13.68 5.08
CA GLU A 51 -15.66 -12.35 5.05
C GLU A 51 -16.22 -12.00 6.44
N ARG A 52 -15.46 -11.27 7.26
CA ARG A 52 -15.98 -10.56 8.44
C ARG A 52 -15.30 -9.20 8.61
N SER A 53 -16.10 -8.21 9.05
CA SER A 53 -15.77 -6.79 9.23
C SER A 53 -14.60 -6.52 10.16
N MET A 54 -13.89 -5.41 9.91
CA MET A 54 -12.78 -4.92 10.73
C MET A 54 -13.28 -4.26 12.03
N THR A 55 -12.59 -4.52 13.13
CA THR A 55 -12.62 -3.69 14.35
C THR A 55 -11.44 -2.71 14.25
N GLY A 56 -11.74 -1.43 14.07
CA GLY A 56 -10.76 -0.39 13.76
C GLY A 56 -9.84 -0.06 14.93
N ASN A 57 -8.52 -0.19 14.70
CA ASN A 57 -7.51 0.53 15.47
C ASN A 57 -7.17 1.82 14.71
N CYS A 58 -7.39 2.97 15.34
CA CYS A 58 -7.26 4.32 14.77
C CYS A 58 -5.81 4.78 14.49
N GLY A 59 -4.88 3.89 14.17
CA GLY A 59 -3.44 4.19 14.09
C GLY A 59 -2.82 4.29 12.69
N THR A 60 -3.48 3.80 11.63
CA THR A 60 -2.82 3.58 10.32
C THR A 60 -3.63 4.07 9.11
N VAL A 61 -4.51 5.05 9.25
CA VAL A 61 -5.43 5.41 8.15
C VAL A 61 -4.72 5.95 6.90
N GLN A 62 -3.51 6.49 7.03
CA GLN A 62 -2.81 7.16 5.94
C GLN A 62 -2.37 6.21 4.82
N TRP A 63 -2.17 4.92 5.12
CA TRP A 63 -1.84 3.89 4.14
C TRP A 63 -3.06 3.08 3.68
N MET A 64 -4.24 3.31 4.27
CA MET A 64 -5.42 2.47 4.00
C MET A 64 -6.10 2.85 2.70
N ALA A 65 -6.45 1.84 1.90
CA ALA A 65 -7.23 2.05 0.69
C ALA A 65 -8.63 2.60 1.00
N PRO A 66 -9.25 3.38 0.10
CA PRO A 66 -10.56 3.96 0.32
C PRO A 66 -11.66 2.94 0.63
N GLU A 67 -11.64 1.79 -0.01
CA GLU A 67 -12.60 0.71 0.23
C GLU A 67 -12.44 0.08 1.64
N ILE A 68 -11.24 0.10 2.20
CA ILE A 68 -10.99 -0.34 3.59
C ILE A 68 -11.55 0.71 4.55
N LEU A 69 -11.29 1.99 4.29
CA LEU A 69 -11.81 3.10 5.10
C LEU A 69 -13.35 3.15 5.07
N ALA A 70 -13.95 2.81 3.94
CA ALA A 70 -15.40 2.73 3.77
C ALA A 70 -16.02 1.42 4.31
N ASN A 71 -15.21 0.51 4.88
CA ASN A 71 -15.63 -0.81 5.35
C ASN A 71 -16.41 -1.61 4.27
N GLN A 72 -16.01 -1.47 3.00
CA GLN A 72 -16.56 -2.19 1.86
C GLN A 72 -15.89 -3.56 1.69
N SER A 73 -16.36 -4.38 0.75
CA SER A 73 -15.61 -5.57 0.36
C SER A 73 -14.26 -5.15 -0.25
N TYR A 74 -13.21 -5.86 0.15
CA TYR A 74 -11.85 -5.57 -0.29
C TYR A 74 -11.10 -6.86 -0.58
N ALA A 75 -10.06 -6.73 -1.38
CA ALA A 75 -9.31 -7.83 -1.95
C ALA A 75 -7.82 -7.47 -2.04
N GLU A 76 -7.06 -8.25 -2.80
CA GLU A 76 -5.63 -8.05 -3.09
C GLU A 76 -5.26 -6.58 -3.44
N PRO A 77 -6.04 -5.82 -4.24
CA PRO A 77 -5.69 -4.45 -4.60
C PRO A 77 -5.66 -3.44 -3.44
N ALA A 78 -6.23 -3.78 -2.27
CA ALA A 78 -6.14 -2.90 -1.10
C ALA A 78 -4.70 -2.80 -0.58
N ASP A 79 -3.97 -3.93 -0.54
CA ASP A 79 -2.56 -3.94 -0.17
C ASP A 79 -1.69 -3.19 -1.20
N VAL A 80 -2.11 -3.18 -2.48
CA VAL A 80 -1.44 -2.43 -3.55
C VAL A 80 -1.53 -0.92 -3.30
N TYR A 81 -2.70 -0.42 -2.89
CA TYR A 81 -2.86 0.99 -2.53
C TYR A 81 -1.89 1.37 -1.40
N SER A 82 -1.86 0.56 -0.34
CA SER A 82 -0.94 0.77 0.78
C SER A 82 0.52 0.77 0.35
N PHE A 83 0.90 -0.13 -0.56
CA PHE A 83 2.24 -0.12 -1.14
C PHE A 83 2.52 1.14 -1.97
N GLY A 84 1.54 1.67 -2.71
CA GLY A 84 1.67 2.94 -3.43
C GLY A 84 2.00 4.11 -2.50
N ILE A 85 1.35 4.18 -1.33
CA ILE A 85 1.65 5.17 -0.30
C ILE A 85 3.07 4.97 0.28
N ILE A 86 3.46 3.72 0.53
CA ILE A 86 4.83 3.38 0.97
C ILE A 86 5.87 3.81 -0.06
N LEU A 87 5.61 3.59 -1.35
CA LEU A 87 6.53 3.97 -2.42
C LEU A 87 6.70 5.48 -2.50
N TRP A 88 5.60 6.23 -2.33
CA TRP A 88 5.63 7.68 -2.19
C TRP A 88 6.49 8.11 -0.99
N GLU A 89 6.26 7.53 0.19
CA GLU A 89 7.00 7.81 1.43
C GLU A 89 8.51 7.52 1.28
N MET A 90 8.88 6.42 0.61
CA MET A 90 10.30 6.11 0.34
C MET A 90 10.98 7.16 -0.54
N LEU A 91 10.25 7.73 -1.49
CA LEU A 91 10.78 8.72 -2.43
C LEU A 91 10.89 10.09 -1.77
N THR A 92 9.81 10.55 -1.14
CA THR A 92 9.74 11.90 -0.56
C THR A 92 10.42 12.01 0.79
N GLN A 93 10.55 10.89 1.52
CA GLN A 93 10.94 10.87 2.93
C GLN A 93 9.99 11.67 3.84
N GLU A 94 8.77 11.91 3.37
CA GLU A 94 7.74 12.66 4.08
C GLU A 94 6.68 11.72 4.68
N CYS A 95 5.99 12.19 5.72
CA CYS A 95 4.86 11.49 6.29
C CYS A 95 3.61 11.67 5.39
N PRO A 96 2.93 10.59 4.96
CA PRO A 96 1.72 10.74 4.15
C PRO A 96 0.63 11.51 4.90
N PHE A 97 0.07 12.54 4.26
CA PHE A 97 -0.95 13.41 4.84
C PHE A 97 -0.51 14.09 6.15
N GLU A 98 0.76 14.50 6.24
CA GLU A 98 1.31 15.21 7.40
C GLU A 98 0.42 16.40 7.82
N GLY A 99 0.23 16.54 9.13
CA GLY A 99 -0.62 17.58 9.73
C GLY A 99 -2.12 17.26 9.80
N MET A 100 -2.58 16.17 9.18
CA MET A 100 -3.97 15.70 9.34
C MET A 100 -4.11 14.74 10.53
N SER A 101 -5.17 14.91 11.33
CA SER A 101 -5.60 13.86 12.25
C SER A 101 -6.09 12.63 11.48
N PRO A 102 -6.15 11.43 12.10
CA PRO A 102 -6.63 10.23 11.41
C PRO A 102 -8.03 10.39 10.80
N ILE A 103 -8.95 11.05 11.50
CA ILE A 103 -10.31 11.27 10.99
C ILE A 103 -10.29 12.21 9.78
N GLN A 104 -9.50 13.28 9.83
CA GLN A 104 -9.36 14.21 8.70
C GLN A 104 -8.75 13.52 7.47
N CYS A 105 -7.71 12.72 7.66
CA CYS A 105 -7.11 11.93 6.59
C CYS A 105 -8.14 10.98 5.95
N ALA A 106 -8.88 10.24 6.79
CA ALA A 106 -9.89 9.31 6.29
C ALA A 106 -10.99 10.03 5.50
N LEU A 107 -11.49 11.18 5.99
CA LEU A 107 -12.50 11.97 5.29
C LEU A 107 -11.97 12.57 3.98
N ALA A 108 -10.73 13.09 3.97
CA ALA A 108 -10.11 13.63 2.76
C ALA A 108 -9.96 12.55 1.68
N VAL A 109 -9.49 11.34 2.05
CA VAL A 109 -9.38 10.21 1.13
C VAL A 109 -10.77 9.75 0.66
N LEU A 110 -11.75 9.64 1.54
CA LEU A 110 -13.08 9.12 1.21
C LEU A 110 -13.90 10.09 0.35
N ASN A 111 -13.99 11.35 0.75
CA ASN A 111 -14.93 12.35 0.23
C ASN A 111 -14.31 13.30 -0.78
N GLU A 112 -13.04 13.67 -0.61
CA GLU A 112 -12.34 14.62 -1.47
C GLU A 112 -11.41 13.91 -2.48
N HIS A 113 -11.34 12.57 -2.40
CA HIS A 113 -10.46 11.74 -3.22
C HIS A 113 -8.99 12.17 -3.12
N ALA A 114 -8.59 12.67 -1.95
CA ALA A 114 -7.24 13.15 -1.71
C ALA A 114 -6.20 12.02 -1.91
N LYS A 115 -5.06 12.39 -2.49
CA LYS A 115 -3.87 11.57 -2.69
C LYS A 115 -2.65 12.36 -2.17
N PRO A 116 -1.56 11.70 -1.71
CA PRO A 116 -0.31 12.40 -1.45
C PRO A 116 0.18 13.12 -2.70
N LYS A 117 0.68 14.35 -2.55
CA LYS A 117 1.18 15.14 -3.67
C LYS A 117 2.48 14.53 -4.16
N ILE A 118 2.52 14.09 -5.42
CA ILE A 118 3.77 13.63 -6.05
C ILE A 118 4.59 14.89 -6.43
N PRO A 119 5.83 15.04 -5.94
CA PRO A 119 6.64 16.21 -6.28
C PRO A 119 7.06 16.25 -7.74
N GLU A 120 7.27 17.46 -8.30
CA GLU A 120 7.67 17.64 -9.70
C GLU A 120 9.03 17.04 -10.04
N TRP A 121 9.91 16.89 -9.04
CA TRP A 121 11.22 16.26 -9.22
C TRP A 121 11.16 14.72 -9.29
N CYS A 122 10.00 14.12 -8.96
CA CYS A 122 9.85 12.67 -8.97
C CYS A 122 10.03 12.12 -10.39
N PRO A 123 10.93 11.14 -10.62
CA PRO A 123 11.11 10.58 -11.94
C PRO A 123 9.82 9.97 -12.48
N THR A 124 9.50 10.24 -13.75
CA THR A 124 8.24 9.85 -14.40
C THR A 124 7.85 8.37 -14.19
N PRO A 125 8.77 7.38 -14.26
CA PRO A 125 8.42 5.99 -14.01
C PRO A 125 7.88 5.74 -12.58
N PHE A 126 8.47 6.39 -11.58
CA PHE A 126 8.01 6.29 -10.19
C PHE A 126 6.70 7.04 -9.97
N ALA A 127 6.56 8.24 -10.53
CA ALA A 127 5.32 9.01 -10.44
C ALA A 127 4.13 8.24 -11.02
N ALA A 128 4.30 7.65 -12.21
CA ALA A 128 3.28 6.82 -12.85
C ALA A 128 2.99 5.55 -12.04
N LEU A 129 4.01 4.89 -11.50
CA LEU A 129 3.83 3.69 -10.69
C LEU A 129 3.07 3.99 -9.39
N ILE A 130 3.42 5.07 -8.69
CA ILE A 130 2.70 5.53 -7.50
C ILE A 130 1.23 5.80 -7.85
N ASP A 131 0.98 6.63 -8.86
CA ASP A 131 -0.38 7.05 -9.20
C ASP A 131 -1.28 5.87 -9.59
N ASN A 132 -0.75 4.90 -10.35
CA ASN A 132 -1.43 3.66 -10.69
C ASN A 132 -1.72 2.78 -9.46
N CYS A 133 -0.80 2.72 -8.48
CA CYS A 133 -1.02 1.95 -7.26
C CYS A 133 -2.10 2.56 -6.37
N ILE A 134 -2.18 3.91 -6.31
CA ILE A 134 -3.14 4.64 -5.47
C ILE A 134 -4.42 5.03 -6.21
N ASP A 135 -4.73 4.38 -7.34
CA ASP A 135 -5.96 4.63 -8.08
C ASP A 135 -7.20 4.39 -7.20
N ARG A 136 -8.21 5.24 -7.37
CA ARG A 136 -9.46 5.13 -6.60
C ARG A 136 -10.18 3.83 -6.92
N ASN A 137 -10.18 3.41 -8.18
CA ASN A 137 -10.76 2.17 -8.62
C ASN A 137 -9.79 1.00 -8.35
N PRO A 138 -10.12 0.08 -7.43
CA PRO A 138 -9.25 -1.06 -7.11
C PRO A 138 -8.93 -1.95 -8.32
N ALA A 139 -9.80 -1.97 -9.34
CA ALA A 139 -9.60 -2.77 -10.55
C ALA A 139 -8.55 -2.20 -11.51
N LEU A 140 -8.20 -0.91 -11.40
CA LEU A 140 -7.17 -0.27 -12.22
C LEU A 140 -5.76 -0.39 -11.60
N ARG A 141 -5.68 -0.80 -10.34
CA ARG A 141 -4.41 -0.97 -9.65
C ARG A 141 -3.65 -2.17 -10.20
N PRO A 142 -2.32 -2.06 -10.41
CA PRO A 142 -1.52 -3.19 -10.86
C PRO A 142 -1.41 -4.27 -9.78
N THR A 143 -1.19 -5.52 -10.18
CA THR A 143 -0.80 -6.59 -9.26
C THR A 143 0.64 -6.39 -8.78
N PHE A 144 1.02 -6.97 -7.64
CA PHE A 144 2.41 -6.93 -7.18
C PHE A 144 3.42 -7.52 -8.18
N SER A 145 3.02 -8.50 -9.00
CA SER A 145 3.86 -9.02 -10.08
C SER A 145 4.11 -7.99 -11.19
N GLN A 146 3.09 -7.21 -11.55
CA GLN A 146 3.23 -6.10 -12.50
C GLN A 146 4.07 -4.96 -11.92
N ILE A 147 3.91 -4.66 -10.63
CA ILE A 147 4.74 -3.67 -9.92
C ILE A 147 6.21 -4.11 -9.92
N LEU A 148 6.49 -5.38 -9.66
CA LEU A 148 7.86 -5.92 -9.69
C LEU A 148 8.50 -5.72 -11.06
N SER A 149 7.75 -6.08 -12.12
CA SER A 149 8.20 -5.91 -13.50
C SER A 149 8.46 -4.44 -13.85
N ALA A 150 7.60 -3.53 -13.37
CA ALA A 150 7.80 -2.09 -13.54
C ALA A 150 9.07 -1.59 -12.84
N LEU A 151 9.29 -1.96 -11.57
CA LEU A 151 10.49 -1.59 -10.82
C LEU A 151 11.77 -2.11 -11.46
N ASP A 152 11.78 -3.35 -11.96
CA ASP A 152 12.95 -3.96 -12.60
C ASP A 152 13.31 -3.29 -13.94
N SER A 153 12.36 -2.58 -14.56
CA SER A 153 12.57 -1.82 -15.80
C SER A 153 13.07 -0.39 -15.57
N ILE A 154 13.08 0.09 -14.33
CA ILE A 154 13.61 1.42 -13.99
C ILE A 154 15.15 1.30 -13.89
N PRO A 155 15.92 2.12 -14.63
CA PRO A 155 17.37 2.14 -14.50
C PRO A 155 17.79 2.47 -13.05
N GLN A 156 18.76 1.73 -12.51
CA GLN A 156 19.33 1.98 -11.18
C GLN A 156 20.42 3.05 -11.20
#